data_AF-A0A840U921-F1
#
_entry.id   AF-A0A840U921-F1
#
_cell.length_a   1.000
_cell.length_b   1.000
_cell.length_c   1.000
_cell.angle_alpha   90.00
_cell.angle_beta   90.00
_cell.angle_gamma   90.00
#
_symmetry.space_group_name_H-M   'P 1'
#
loop_
_entity.id
_entity.type
_entity.pdbx_description
1 polymer ?
#
loop_
_entity_poly.entity_id
_entity_poly.type
_entity_poly.pdbx_seq_one_letter_code
_entity_poly.pdbx_strand_id
1 'polypeptide(L)'
;MRLLLFFVITLLTSCVSYNSEFSKAASYGQIQELNSFSPDIDKSLFIRLYQSPVYGEDCFVETHGVCQYQYFLTVSTYDEYPEINRYELAKKGEITNIEWVPDDRMDSATIEFQFRKYTEEALANNASLSADPQTYRVKITPSDIEEF
;
A
#
# COMPACT_ATOMS: atom_id res chain seq x y z
N MET A 1 -15.17 45.77 -13.14
CA MET A 1 -13.89 45.03 -13.16
C MET A 1 -13.50 44.39 -11.83
N ARG A 2 -13.65 45.05 -10.67
CA ARG A 2 -13.29 44.45 -9.35
C ARG A 2 -14.12 43.20 -8.96
N LEU A 3 -15.41 43.14 -9.32
CA LEU A 3 -16.27 41.99 -9.00
C LEU A 3 -15.94 40.72 -9.80
N LEU A 4 -15.41 40.86 -11.02
CA LEU A 4 -15.00 39.74 -11.87
C LEU A 4 -13.73 39.05 -11.33
N LEU A 5 -12.86 39.80 -10.66
CA LEU A 5 -11.64 39.27 -10.05
C LEU A 5 -11.91 38.37 -8.84
N PHE A 6 -12.95 38.68 -8.04
CA PHE A 6 -13.35 37.82 -6.92
C PHE A 6 -13.98 36.49 -7.37
N PHE A 7 -14.67 36.47 -8.51
CA PHE A 7 -15.26 35.25 -9.06
C PHE A 7 -14.19 34.29 -9.61
N VAL A 8 -13.08 34.82 -10.14
CA VAL A 8 -11.97 33.99 -10.65
C VAL A 8 -11.14 33.38 -9.52
N ILE A 9 -10.99 34.07 -8.39
CA ILE A 9 -10.21 33.57 -7.23
C ILE A 9 -10.91 32.39 -6.54
N THR A 10 -12.25 32.33 -6.57
CA THR A 10 -13.03 31.24 -5.96
C THR A 10 -13.06 29.97 -6.82
N LEU A 11 -12.79 30.07 -8.13
CA LEU A 11 -12.73 28.92 -9.04
C LEU A 11 -11.36 28.23 -9.06
N LEU A 12 -10.34 28.83 -8.45
CA LEU A 12 -8.97 28.29 -8.39
C LEU A 12 -8.65 27.55 -7.08
N THR A 13 -9.63 27.36 -6.19
CA THR A 13 -9.45 26.43 -5.06
C THR A 13 -9.61 25.00 -5.56
N SER A 14 -8.64 24.53 -6.35
CA SER A 14 -8.45 23.11 -6.62
C SER A 14 -8.25 22.39 -5.29
N CYS A 15 -9.21 21.58 -4.90
CA CYS A 15 -9.05 20.63 -3.80
C CYS A 15 -7.92 19.67 -4.16
N VAL A 16 -6.73 19.88 -3.58
CA VAL A 16 -5.73 18.81 -3.50
C VAL A 16 -6.35 17.74 -2.60
N SER A 17 -6.65 16.57 -3.15
CA SER A 17 -7.15 15.43 -2.37
C SER A 17 -6.05 14.95 -1.44
N TYR A 18 -6.02 15.51 -0.23
CA TYR A 18 -5.15 15.06 0.84
C TYR A 18 -5.62 13.68 1.30
N ASN A 19 -4.88 12.62 0.94
CA ASN A 19 -5.15 11.28 1.46
C ASN A 19 -4.53 11.18 2.88
N SER A 20 -5.39 11.31 3.90
CA SER A 20 -4.99 11.26 5.30
C SER A 20 -4.42 9.91 5.73
N GLU A 21 -4.83 8.81 5.09
CA GLU A 21 -4.41 7.46 5.46
C GLU A 21 -2.97 7.18 5.03
N PHE A 22 -2.58 7.58 3.82
CA PHE A 22 -1.18 7.48 3.41
C PHE A 22 -0.28 8.34 4.32
N SER A 23 -0.71 9.55 4.70
CA SER A 23 0.08 10.39 5.59
C SER A 23 0.30 9.73 6.95
N LYS A 24 -0.70 9.02 7.49
CA LYS A 24 -0.55 8.23 8.72
C LYS A 24 0.43 7.07 8.51
N ALA A 25 0.31 6.34 7.41
CA ALA A 25 1.22 5.24 7.06
C ALA A 25 2.66 5.73 6.92
N ALA A 26 2.88 6.88 6.30
CA ALA A 26 4.21 7.47 6.13
C ALA A 26 4.79 8.06 7.42
N SER A 27 3.95 8.50 8.36
CA SER A 27 4.39 9.17 9.59
C SER A 27 4.60 8.20 10.76
N TYR A 28 3.73 7.19 10.88
CA TYR A 28 3.69 6.28 12.03
C TYR A 28 3.61 4.80 11.63
N GLY A 29 3.51 4.50 10.34
CA GLY A 29 3.46 3.15 9.83
C GLY A 29 4.83 2.50 9.70
N GLN A 30 4.84 1.24 9.26
CA GLN A 30 6.06 0.54 8.90
C GLN A 30 6.36 0.74 7.41
N ILE A 31 7.64 0.95 7.08
CA ILE A 31 8.12 1.10 5.70
C ILE A 31 9.05 -0.07 5.41
N GLN A 32 8.81 -0.77 4.30
CA GLN A 32 9.64 -1.89 3.83
C GLN A 32 10.09 -1.61 2.39
N GLU A 33 11.38 -1.76 2.12
CA GLU A 33 11.93 -1.64 0.75
C GLU A 33 11.85 -3.00 0.07
N LEU A 34 10.96 -3.14 -0.92
CA LEU A 34 10.67 -4.43 -1.52
C LEU A 34 11.83 -4.97 -2.37
N ASN A 35 12.73 -4.10 -2.83
CA ASN A 35 13.91 -4.50 -3.59
C ASN A 35 14.89 -5.40 -2.82
N SER A 36 14.83 -5.39 -1.49
CA SER A 36 15.61 -6.28 -0.63
C SER A 36 15.15 -7.75 -0.67
N PHE A 37 13.95 -8.00 -1.19
CA PHE A 37 13.37 -9.34 -1.35
C PHE A 37 13.78 -9.93 -2.71
N SER A 38 13.87 -11.25 -2.78
CA SER A 38 14.24 -12.01 -3.99
C SER A 38 15.52 -11.45 -4.66
N PRO A 39 16.69 -11.51 -4.00
CA PRO A 39 17.92 -10.84 -4.46
C PRO A 39 18.43 -11.32 -5.82
N ASP A 40 18.03 -12.53 -6.24
CA ASP A 40 18.44 -13.13 -7.52
C ASP A 40 17.65 -12.60 -8.73
N ILE A 41 16.63 -11.78 -8.50
CA ILE A 41 15.82 -11.16 -9.55
C ILE A 41 16.34 -9.75 -9.81
N ASP A 42 16.65 -9.48 -11.07
CA ASP A 42 16.98 -8.14 -11.56
C ASP A 42 15.73 -7.25 -11.54
N LYS A 43 15.86 -6.03 -11.04
CA LYS A 43 14.74 -5.13 -10.75
C LYS A 43 14.99 -3.79 -11.42
N SER A 44 14.07 -3.40 -12.28
CA SER A 44 14.08 -2.11 -12.99
C SER A 44 13.37 -0.99 -12.22
N LEU A 45 12.55 -1.34 -11.22
CA LEU A 45 11.78 -0.40 -10.41
C LEU A 45 12.20 -0.46 -8.95
N PHE A 46 12.23 0.70 -8.30
CA PHE A 46 12.39 0.83 -6.86
C PHE A 46 11.01 0.95 -6.20
N ILE A 47 10.71 0.04 -5.27
CA ILE A 47 9.37 -0.09 -4.68
C ILE A 47 9.47 -0.12 -3.16
N ARG A 48 8.68 0.73 -2.49
CA ARG A 48 8.48 0.67 -1.03
C ARG A 48 7.03 0.37 -0.69
N LEU A 49 6.86 -0.43 0.35
CA LEU A 49 5.57 -0.78 0.94
C LEU A 49 5.43 -0.06 2.28
N TYR A 50 4.33 0.68 2.40
CA TYR A 50 3.91 1.36 3.61
C TYR A 50 2.74 0.59 4.22
N GLN A 51 2.77 0.42 5.53
CA GLN A 51 1.78 -0.32 6.29
C GLN A 51 1.18 0.57 7.37
N SER A 52 -0.15 0.56 7.51
CA SER A 52 -0.86 1.29 8.58
C SER A 52 -1.94 0.42 9.22
N PRO A 53 -2.10 0.45 10.56
CA PRO A 53 -3.16 -0.29 11.23
C PRO A 53 -4.56 0.24 10.85
N VAL A 54 -5.50 -0.67 10.62
CA VAL A 54 -6.92 -0.33 10.44
C VAL A 54 -7.59 -0.30 11.81
N TYR A 55 -8.21 0.83 12.14
CA TYR A 55 -8.91 1.03 13.41
C TYR A 55 -10.43 0.80 13.24
N GLY A 56 -11.08 0.31 14.30
CA GLY A 56 -12.54 0.15 14.37
C GLY A 56 -13.06 -1.25 14.03
N GLU A 57 -12.18 -2.23 13.88
CA GLU A 57 -12.54 -3.64 13.71
C GLU A 57 -12.62 -4.36 15.07
N ASP A 58 -13.69 -5.14 15.30
CA ASP A 58 -13.91 -5.91 16.53
C ASP A 58 -13.40 -7.36 16.38
N CYS A 59 -12.10 -7.52 16.17
CA CYS A 59 -11.49 -8.85 16.09
C CYS A 59 -10.93 -9.36 17.44
N PHE A 60 -10.63 -8.44 18.37
CA PHE A 60 -10.16 -8.78 19.71
C PHE A 60 -11.32 -8.81 20.71
N VAL A 61 -11.30 -9.82 21.58
CA VAL A 61 -12.24 -9.94 22.71
C VAL A 61 -11.96 -8.88 23.78
N GLU A 62 -10.70 -8.47 23.92
CA GLU A 62 -10.25 -7.38 24.81
C GLU A 62 -9.64 -6.25 23.95
N THR A 63 -10.07 -5.01 24.17
CA THR A 63 -10.05 -3.88 23.21
C THR A 63 -8.68 -3.29 22.80
N HIS A 64 -7.63 -4.11 22.71
CA HIS A 64 -6.27 -3.63 22.46
C HIS A 64 -5.51 -4.57 21.52
N GLY A 65 -5.62 -4.30 20.22
CA GLY A 65 -4.82 -4.97 19.21
C GLY A 65 -5.14 -4.47 17.80
N VAL A 66 -4.24 -4.72 16.85
CA VAL A 66 -4.46 -4.37 15.44
C VAL A 66 -5.06 -5.57 14.74
N CYS A 67 -6.26 -5.42 14.18
CA CYS A 67 -6.95 -6.51 13.49
C CYS A 67 -6.41 -6.80 12.09
N GLN A 68 -6.15 -5.73 11.35
CA GLN A 68 -5.76 -5.75 9.95
C GLN A 68 -4.88 -4.55 9.66
N TYR A 69 -4.06 -4.65 8.62
CA TYR A 69 -3.32 -3.54 8.07
C TYR A 69 -3.86 -3.14 6.69
N GLN A 70 -3.75 -1.85 6.40
CA GLN A 70 -3.88 -1.27 5.07
C GLN A 70 -2.48 -1.02 4.52
N TYR A 71 -2.33 -1.23 3.21
CA TYR A 71 -1.04 -1.13 2.53
C TYR A 71 -1.07 -0.11 1.41
N PHE A 72 0.07 0.58 1.24
CA PHE A 72 0.31 1.51 0.14
C PHE A 72 1.67 1.22 -0.49
N LEU A 73 1.72 1.18 -1.81
CA LEU A 73 2.94 1.05 -2.58
C LEU A 73 3.38 2.40 -3.11
N THR A 74 4.68 2.66 -3.03
CA THR A 74 5.33 3.75 -3.74
C THR A 74 6.27 3.17 -4.78
N VAL A 75 6.23 3.70 -6.00
CA VAL A 75 7.00 3.20 -7.14
C VAL A 75 7.78 4.34 -7.75
N SER A 76 9.05 4.10 -8.04
CA SER A 76 9.91 5.02 -8.78
C SER A 76 10.84 4.25 -9.70
N THR A 77 11.15 4.82 -10.86
CA THR A 77 12.30 4.37 -11.67
C THR A 77 13.59 4.79 -10.97
N TYR A 78 14.72 4.11 -11.23
CA TYR A 78 16.00 4.44 -10.58
C TYR A 78 16.57 5.79 -11.03
N ASP A 79 16.18 6.27 -12.21
CA ASP A 79 16.70 7.47 -12.85
C ASP A 79 15.85 8.73 -12.60
N GLU A 80 14.61 8.59 -12.08
CA GLU A 80 13.70 9.70 -11.83
C GLU A 80 13.69 10.14 -10.35
N TYR A 81 13.96 11.42 -10.12
CA TYR A 81 13.68 12.18 -8.90
C TYR A 81 12.46 13.09 -9.12
N PRO A 82 11.55 13.30 -8.15
CA PRO A 82 10.97 12.42 -7.15
C PRO A 82 9.51 12.10 -7.54
N GLU A 83 9.25 11.69 -8.79
CA GLU A 83 7.91 11.25 -9.20
C GLU A 83 7.63 9.88 -8.59
N ILE A 84 7.16 9.90 -7.35
CA ILE A 84 6.76 8.71 -6.62
C ILE A 84 5.26 8.53 -6.84
N ASN A 85 4.90 7.63 -7.74
CA ASN A 85 3.50 7.23 -7.85
C ASN A 85 3.12 6.36 -6.66
N ARG A 86 1.89 6.55 -6.19
CA ARG A 86 1.38 5.99 -4.95
C ARG A 86 0.11 5.21 -5.24
N TYR A 87 0.06 3.98 -4.76
CA TYR A 87 -1.04 3.06 -4.98
C TYR A 87 -1.50 2.48 -3.65
N GLU A 88 -2.79 2.51 -3.38
CA GLU A 88 -3.39 1.82 -2.24
C GLU A 88 -3.78 0.41 -2.68
N LEU A 89 -3.33 -0.61 -1.94
CA LEU A 89 -3.71 -1.99 -2.25
C LEU A 89 -5.15 -2.25 -1.80
N ALA A 90 -5.94 -2.94 -2.62
CA ALA A 90 -7.35 -3.21 -2.32
C ALA A 90 -7.52 -4.17 -1.14
N LYS A 91 -6.54 -5.04 -0.89
CA LYS A 91 -6.57 -6.05 0.18
C LYS A 91 -6.07 -5.48 1.51
N LYS A 92 -6.89 -5.67 2.55
CA LYS A 92 -6.54 -5.43 3.96
C LYS A 92 -6.27 -6.75 4.66
N GLY A 93 -5.30 -6.76 5.57
CA GLY A 93 -4.93 -7.95 6.33
C GLY A 93 -3.50 -7.87 6.82
N GLU A 94 -2.87 -9.03 6.94
CA GLU A 94 -1.46 -9.16 7.29
C GLU A 94 -0.72 -9.83 6.14
N ILE A 95 0.27 -9.15 5.56
CA ILE A 95 1.19 -9.73 4.58
C ILE A 95 2.17 -10.64 5.33
N THR A 96 2.18 -11.93 4.99
CA THR A 96 3.03 -12.95 5.60
C THR A 96 4.25 -13.28 4.75
N ASN A 97 4.18 -13.06 3.43
CA ASN A 97 5.29 -13.28 2.51
C ASN A 97 5.21 -12.34 1.31
N ILE A 98 6.38 -11.98 0.76
CA ILE A 98 6.53 -11.10 -0.40
C ILE A 98 7.56 -11.73 -1.32
N GLU A 99 7.16 -12.01 -2.56
CA GLU A 99 8.04 -12.59 -3.57
C GLU A 99 7.97 -11.80 -4.87
N TRP A 100 9.12 -11.43 -5.42
CA TRP A 100 9.18 -10.93 -6.79
C TRP A 100 8.98 -12.08 -7.76
N VAL A 101 8.12 -11.87 -8.75
CA VAL A 101 7.92 -12.78 -9.87
C VAL A 101 8.75 -12.26 -11.05
N PRO A 102 9.62 -13.08 -11.66
CA PRO A 102 10.38 -12.66 -12.84
C PRO A 102 9.44 -12.15 -13.95
N ASP A 103 9.75 -10.97 -14.49
CA ASP A 103 9.04 -10.34 -15.59
C ASP A 103 10.07 -10.04 -16.71
N ASP A 104 9.67 -10.19 -17.97
CA ASP A 104 10.54 -9.95 -19.13
C ASP A 104 10.46 -8.50 -19.62
N ARG A 105 9.55 -7.71 -19.05
CA ARG A 105 9.33 -6.32 -19.40
C ARG A 105 10.22 -5.37 -18.61
N MET A 106 10.82 -4.43 -19.34
CA MET A 106 11.43 -3.25 -18.75
C MET A 106 10.33 -2.37 -18.16
N ASP A 107 10.62 -1.74 -17.02
CA ASP A 107 9.71 -0.83 -16.29
C ASP A 107 8.40 -1.46 -15.77
N SER A 108 8.38 -2.77 -15.55
CA SER A 108 7.34 -3.39 -14.74
C SER A 108 7.89 -4.31 -13.66
N ALA A 109 7.10 -4.48 -12.61
CA ALA A 109 7.33 -5.42 -11.53
C ALA A 109 6.07 -6.23 -11.32
N THR A 110 6.22 -7.55 -11.19
CA THR A 110 5.15 -8.40 -10.68
C THR A 110 5.56 -8.89 -9.31
N ILE A 111 4.74 -8.63 -8.30
CA ILE A 111 4.97 -9.04 -6.92
C ILE A 111 3.83 -9.94 -6.49
N GLU A 112 4.17 -11.09 -5.93
CA GLU A 112 3.23 -11.98 -5.27
C GLU A 112 3.23 -11.70 -3.77
N PHE A 113 2.05 -11.47 -3.24
CA PHE A 113 1.82 -11.27 -1.82
C PHE A 113 1.02 -12.45 -1.27
N GLN A 114 1.55 -13.07 -0.22
CA GLN A 114 0.77 -13.98 0.61
C GLN A 114 0.26 -13.22 1.82
N PHE A 115 -1.02 -13.36 2.12
CA PHE A 115 -1.66 -12.62 3.17
C PHE A 115 -2.67 -13.46 3.95
N ARG A 116 -2.91 -13.06 5.19
CA ARG A 116 -4.02 -13.52 6.02
C ARG A 116 -4.97 -12.36 6.25
N LYS A 117 -6.27 -12.66 6.38
CA LYS A 117 -7.28 -11.60 6.60
C LYS A 117 -7.05 -10.87 7.93
N TYR A 118 -6.58 -11.56 8.96
CA TYR A 118 -6.34 -11.00 10.29
C TYR A 118 -4.89 -11.22 10.70
N THR A 119 -4.39 -10.34 11.58
CA THR A 119 -3.06 -10.46 12.17
C THR A 119 -2.92 -11.72 13.02
N GLU A 120 -1.68 -12.16 13.21
CA GLU A 120 -1.39 -13.31 14.07
C GLU A 120 -1.90 -13.11 15.50
N GLU A 121 -1.77 -11.90 16.06
CA GLU A 121 -2.25 -11.57 17.40
C GLU A 121 -3.77 -11.63 17.49
N ALA A 122 -4.49 -11.19 16.46
CA ALA A 122 -5.95 -11.26 16.42
C ALA A 122 -6.43 -12.71 16.36
N LEU A 123 -5.81 -13.55 15.53
CA LEU A 123 -6.11 -14.97 15.42
C LEU A 123 -5.84 -15.71 16.74
N ALA A 124 -4.75 -15.36 17.44
CA ALA A 124 -4.42 -15.94 18.74
C ALA A 124 -5.43 -15.52 19.84
N ASN A 125 -5.96 -14.30 19.77
CA ASN A 125 -6.94 -13.81 20.72
C ASN A 125 -8.36 -14.33 20.48
N ASN A 126 -8.73 -14.56 19.22
CA ASN A 126 -10.08 -14.92 18.83
C ASN A 126 -10.11 -16.10 17.84
N ALA A 127 -10.33 -17.30 18.38
CA ALA A 127 -10.38 -18.54 17.61
C ALA A 127 -11.56 -18.67 16.63
N SER A 128 -12.51 -17.73 16.64
CA SER A 128 -13.62 -17.70 15.65
C SER A 128 -13.20 -17.07 14.31
N LEU A 129 -12.05 -16.41 14.28
CA LEU A 129 -11.52 -15.78 13.08
C LEU A 129 -10.91 -16.83 12.12
N SER A 130 -11.12 -16.64 10.82
CA SER A 130 -10.49 -17.49 9.80
C SER A 130 -9.03 -17.07 9.60
N ALA A 131 -8.14 -18.07 9.58
CA ALA A 131 -6.72 -17.94 9.28
C ALA A 131 -6.38 -18.33 7.83
N ASP A 132 -7.38 -18.37 6.94
CA ASP A 132 -7.19 -18.86 5.57
C ASP A 132 -6.15 -17.98 4.83
N PRO A 133 -5.03 -18.57 4.38
CA PRO A 133 -4.06 -17.84 3.59
C PRO A 133 -4.66 -17.54 2.22
N GLN A 134 -4.34 -16.36 1.72
CA GLN A 134 -4.68 -15.92 0.39
C GLN A 134 -3.41 -15.46 -0.31
N THR A 135 -3.39 -15.65 -1.62
CA THR A 135 -2.31 -15.19 -2.48
C THR A 135 -2.91 -14.34 -3.57
N TYR A 136 -2.29 -13.21 -3.85
CA TYR A 136 -2.63 -12.36 -4.98
C TYR A 136 -1.36 -11.76 -5.55
N ARG A 137 -1.46 -11.36 -6.82
CA ARG A 137 -0.37 -10.72 -7.52
C ARG A 137 -0.74 -9.30 -7.83
N VAL A 138 0.29 -8.48 -7.79
CA VAL A 138 0.21 -7.08 -8.17
C VAL A 138 1.21 -6.87 -9.28
N LYS A 139 0.71 -6.45 -10.44
CA LYS A 139 1.55 -5.95 -11.52
C LYS A 139 1.60 -4.43 -11.42
N ILE A 140 2.82 -3.92 -11.45
CA ILE A 140 3.13 -2.54 -11.13
C ILE A 140 3.95 -1.97 -12.27
N THR A 141 3.59 -0.78 -12.71
CA THR A 141 4.40 0.08 -13.57
C THR A 141 4.57 1.43 -12.87
N PRO A 142 5.45 2.32 -13.35
CA PRO A 142 5.52 3.67 -12.81
C PRO A 142 4.15 4.36 -12.79
N SER A 143 3.28 4.15 -13.79
CA SER A 143 2.03 4.90 -13.96
C SER A 143 0.74 4.15 -13.65
N ASP A 144 0.80 2.85 -13.39
CA ASP A 144 -0.40 2.02 -13.18
C ASP A 144 -0.16 0.81 -12.27
N ILE A 145 -1.25 0.29 -11.68
CA ILE A 145 -1.29 -0.90 -10.84
C ILE A 145 -2.46 -1.81 -11.22
N GLU A 146 -2.20 -3.11 -11.32
CA GLU A 146 -3.21 -4.14 -11.58
C GLU A 146 -3.12 -5.26 -10.53
N GLU A 147 -4.23 -5.59 -9.89
CA GLU A 147 -4.33 -6.66 -8.86
C GLU A 147 -5.13 -7.86 -9.39
N PHE A 148 -4.59 -9.08 -9.27
CA PHE A 148 -5.22 -10.32 -9.76
C PHE A 148 -4.91 -11.57 -8.93
#